data_AF-K7YTJ7-F1
#
_entry.id   AF-K7YTJ7-F1
#
_cell.length_a   1.000
_cell.length_b   1.000
_cell.length_c   1.000
_cell.angle_alpha   90.00
_cell.angle_beta   90.00
_cell.angle_gamma   90.00
#
_symmetry.space_group_name_H-M   'P 1'
#
loop_
_entity.id
_entity.type
_entity.pdbx_description
1 polymer ?
#
loop_
_entity_poly.entity_id
_entity_poly.type
_entity_poly.pdbx_seq_one_letter_code
_entity_poly.pdbx_strand_id
1 'polypeptide(L)'
;MYMKQLLLFAIATMLTAQAQAVTSDRFIFDFLEQSQRTLNVTNEKRAATGKRLYCEALNNEQILLIAATASVPDITVAQFTEAVSNDLKCYPVFFPPLGRKGVTGTLLNTKAYVMDVMLIQDILKWMNNGKMPHADTPLLQSYDPDFFKQFEN
;
A
#
# COMPACT_ATOMS: atom_id res chain seq x y z
N MET A 1 -21.02 50.56 -8.67
CA MET A 1 -20.09 49.66 -7.94
C MET A 1 -20.88 48.84 -6.92
N TYR A 2 -21.57 47.78 -7.35
CA TYR A 2 -22.36 46.91 -6.45
C TYR A 2 -22.45 45.47 -7.00
N MET A 3 -21.34 44.96 -7.54
CA MET A 3 -21.28 43.60 -8.11
C MET A 3 -19.95 42.91 -7.79
N LYS A 4 -19.43 43.12 -6.56
CA LYS A 4 -18.22 42.44 -6.07
C LYS A 4 -18.43 41.69 -4.74
N GLN A 5 -19.61 41.77 -4.14
CA GLN A 5 -19.86 41.16 -2.81
C GLN A 5 -20.67 39.86 -2.84
N LEU A 6 -21.26 39.48 -3.99
CA LEU A 6 -22.03 38.23 -4.09
C LEU A 6 -21.18 36.98 -4.40
N LEU A 7 -19.92 37.15 -4.81
CA LEU A 7 -19.02 36.03 -5.11
C LEU A 7 -18.26 35.49 -3.89
N LEU A 8 -18.30 36.19 -2.75
CA LEU A 8 -17.55 35.82 -1.55
C LEU A 8 -18.34 34.93 -0.58
N PHE A 9 -19.65 34.75 -0.80
CA PHE A 9 -20.48 33.90 0.07
C PHE A 9 -20.61 32.44 -0.41
N ALA A 10 -20.21 32.11 -1.63
CA ALA A 10 -20.22 30.72 -2.12
C ALA A 10 -19.00 29.89 -1.65
N ILE A 11 -17.98 30.53 -1.10
CA ILE A 11 -16.79 29.86 -0.54
C ILE A 11 -16.94 29.61 0.98
N ALA A 12 -17.85 30.33 1.64
CA ALA A 12 -18.08 30.22 3.08
C ALA A 12 -18.96 29.02 3.49
N THR A 13 -19.63 28.34 2.55
CA THR A 13 -20.45 27.14 2.82
C THR A 13 -19.71 25.81 2.61
N MET A 14 -18.41 25.83 2.28
CA MET A 14 -17.57 24.61 2.26
C MET A 14 -16.68 24.48 3.51
N LEU A 15 -16.93 25.30 4.54
CA LEU A 15 -16.22 25.26 5.83
C LEU A 15 -17.03 24.55 6.93
N THR A 16 -17.99 23.69 6.55
CA THR A 16 -18.44 22.62 7.46
C THR A 16 -17.50 21.44 7.26
N ALA A 17 -16.57 21.30 8.19
CA ALA A 17 -15.63 20.20 8.30
C ALA A 17 -16.28 18.84 8.02
N GLN A 18 -16.05 18.32 6.81
CA GLN A 18 -15.96 16.88 6.63
C GLN A 18 -14.46 16.60 6.52
N ALA A 19 -13.94 15.85 7.49
CA ALA A 19 -12.64 15.21 7.38
C ALA A 19 -12.54 14.60 5.97
N GLN A 20 -11.58 15.06 5.16
CA GLN A 20 -11.47 14.60 3.78
C GLN A 20 -11.03 13.14 3.81
N ALA A 21 -12.00 12.23 3.65
CA ALA A 21 -11.73 10.81 3.52
C ALA A 21 -10.62 10.57 2.48
N VAL A 22 -9.63 9.76 2.83
CA VAL A 22 -8.56 9.36 1.90
C VAL A 22 -9.17 8.73 0.66
N THR A 23 -8.81 9.23 -0.52
CA THR A 23 -9.24 8.65 -1.80
C THR A 23 -8.31 7.50 -2.20
N SER A 24 -8.83 6.58 -3.02
CA SER A 24 -8.03 5.49 -3.60
C SER A 24 -6.82 6.04 -4.38
N ASP A 25 -7.01 7.09 -5.19
CA ASP A 25 -5.92 7.71 -5.96
C ASP A 25 -4.79 8.25 -5.06
N ARG A 26 -5.15 8.91 -3.95
CA ARG A 26 -4.16 9.42 -3.00
C ARG A 26 -3.42 8.28 -2.31
N PHE A 27 -4.15 7.26 -1.87
CA PHE A 27 -3.52 6.07 -1.29
C PHE A 27 -2.55 5.42 -2.28
N ILE A 28 -2.95 5.23 -3.54
CA ILE A 28 -2.11 4.61 -4.57
C ILE A 28 -0.83 5.42 -4.79
N PHE A 29 -0.94 6.73 -4.94
CA PHE A 29 0.22 7.61 -5.12
C PHE A 29 1.21 7.48 -3.94
N ASP A 30 0.71 7.62 -2.71
CA ASP A 30 1.53 7.55 -1.50
C ASP A 30 2.15 6.15 -1.32
N PHE A 31 1.39 5.09 -1.62
CA PHE A 31 1.88 3.71 -1.56
C PHE A 31 3.02 3.45 -2.54
N LEU A 32 2.91 3.95 -3.77
CA LEU A 32 3.95 3.80 -4.79
C LEU A 32 5.22 4.59 -4.42
N GLU A 33 5.07 5.80 -3.91
CA GLU A 33 6.20 6.59 -3.40
C GLU A 33 6.92 5.86 -2.26
N GLN A 34 6.17 5.39 -1.26
CA GLN A 34 6.74 4.64 -0.14
C GLN A 34 7.31 3.28 -0.56
N SER A 35 6.76 2.65 -1.59
CA SER A 35 7.33 1.43 -2.18
C SER A 35 8.74 1.66 -2.68
N GLN A 36 8.97 2.72 -3.47
CA GLN A 36 10.29 3.04 -4.00
C GLN A 36 11.30 3.31 -2.87
N ARG A 37 10.89 4.09 -1.86
CA ARG A 37 11.73 4.37 -0.68
C ARG A 37 12.07 3.10 0.09
N THR A 38 11.09 2.24 0.34
CA THR A 38 11.25 1.00 1.10
C THR A 38 12.15 0.01 0.36
N LEU A 39 12.00 -0.12 -0.96
CA LEU A 39 12.86 -0.95 -1.80
C LEU A 39 14.32 -0.51 -1.76
N ASN A 40 14.59 0.79 -1.91
CA ASN A 40 15.95 1.35 -1.86
C ASN A 40 16.61 1.01 -0.51
N VAL A 41 15.97 1.40 0.60
CA VAL A 41 16.51 1.19 1.95
C VAL A 41 16.69 -0.31 2.27
N THR A 42 15.74 -1.15 1.84
CA THR A 42 15.79 -2.58 2.11
C THR A 42 16.87 -3.27 1.29
N ASN A 43 17.01 -2.91 0.01
CA ASN A 43 18.05 -3.48 -0.84
C ASN A 43 19.45 -3.04 -0.40
N GLU A 44 19.65 -1.79 0.03
CA GLU A 44 20.91 -1.34 0.61
C GLU A 44 21.31 -2.17 1.84
N LYS A 45 20.38 -2.34 2.80
CA LYS A 45 20.61 -3.16 4.00
C LYS A 45 20.90 -4.62 3.68
N ARG A 46 20.22 -5.18 2.68
CA ARG A 46 20.39 -6.57 2.26
C ARG A 46 21.70 -6.78 1.52
N ALA A 47 22.08 -5.86 0.64
CA ALA A 47 23.37 -5.87 -0.05
C ALA A 47 24.53 -5.83 0.95
N ALA A 48 24.45 -4.96 1.97
CA ALA A 48 25.44 -4.87 3.04
C ALA A 48 25.61 -6.17 3.86
N THR A 49 24.62 -7.06 3.82
CA THR A 49 24.63 -8.35 4.54
C THR A 49 24.73 -9.56 3.61
N GLY A 50 25.03 -9.35 2.32
CA GLY A 50 25.14 -10.42 1.33
C GLY A 50 23.83 -11.18 1.08
N LYS A 51 22.68 -10.58 1.41
CA LYS A 51 21.36 -11.19 1.23
C LYS A 51 20.82 -10.90 -0.17
N ARG A 52 20.05 -11.84 -0.71
CA ARG A 52 19.36 -11.68 -2.00
C ARG A 52 18.44 -10.45 -1.99
N LEU A 53 18.52 -9.61 -3.02
CA LEU A 53 17.78 -8.36 -3.11
C LEU A 53 16.33 -8.58 -3.58
N TYR A 54 15.47 -7.60 -3.30
CA TYR A 54 14.19 -7.43 -4.00
C TYR A 54 14.43 -6.84 -5.40
N CYS A 55 13.35 -6.67 -6.17
CA CYS A 55 13.37 -5.88 -7.39
C CYS A 55 13.89 -4.45 -7.12
N GLU A 56 14.52 -3.83 -8.12
CA GLU A 56 15.07 -2.47 -7.99
C GLU A 56 13.96 -1.40 -7.94
N ALA A 57 12.90 -1.61 -8.72
CA ALA A 57 11.72 -0.76 -8.78
C ALA A 57 10.50 -1.61 -9.19
N LEU A 58 9.31 -1.08 -8.89
CA LEU A 58 8.07 -1.67 -9.38
C LEU A 58 7.92 -1.42 -10.89
N ASN A 59 7.53 -2.46 -11.63
CA ASN A 59 7.20 -2.36 -13.05
C ASN A 59 5.72 -1.98 -13.26
N ASN A 60 5.34 -1.71 -14.50
CA ASN A 60 3.97 -1.29 -14.84
C ASN A 60 2.91 -2.32 -14.44
N GLU A 61 3.19 -3.62 -14.56
CA GLU A 61 2.22 -4.68 -14.18
C GLU A 61 1.96 -4.67 -12.67
N GLN A 62 3.02 -4.51 -11.86
CA GLN A 62 2.93 -4.42 -10.41
C GLN A 62 2.21 -3.14 -9.97
N ILE A 63 2.46 -2.01 -10.65
CA ILE A 63 1.76 -0.75 -10.40
C ILE A 63 0.27 -0.90 -10.69
N LEU A 64 -0.09 -1.51 -11.83
CA LEU A 64 -1.49 -1.76 -12.19
C LEU A 64 -2.17 -2.73 -11.23
N LEU A 65 -1.48 -3.77 -10.77
CA LEU A 65 -1.97 -4.70 -9.73
C LEU A 65 -2.33 -3.95 -8.45
N ILE A 66 -1.41 -3.11 -7.95
CA ILE A 66 -1.62 -2.31 -6.74
C ILE A 66 -2.81 -1.36 -6.92
N ALA A 67 -2.84 -0.62 -8.03
CA ALA A 67 -3.92 0.33 -8.31
C ALA A 67 -5.29 -0.36 -8.39
N ALA A 68 -5.40 -1.44 -9.18
CA ALA A 68 -6.63 -2.19 -9.33
C ALA A 68 -7.13 -2.76 -7.99
N THR A 69 -6.21 -3.27 -7.17
CA THR A 69 -6.54 -3.85 -5.86
C THR A 69 -6.98 -2.78 -4.86
N ALA A 70 -6.28 -1.64 -4.80
CA ALA A 70 -6.62 -0.52 -3.93
C ALA A 70 -7.92 0.21 -4.31
N SER A 71 -8.38 0.06 -5.55
CA SER A 71 -9.64 0.62 -6.03
C SER A 71 -10.86 -0.28 -5.75
N VAL A 72 -10.67 -1.48 -5.20
CA VAL A 72 -11.78 -2.34 -4.78
C VAL A 72 -12.48 -1.69 -3.57
N PRO A 73 -13.80 -1.42 -3.64
CA PRO A 73 -14.54 -0.85 -2.52
C PRO A 73 -14.43 -1.71 -1.27
N ASP A 74 -14.24 -1.08 -0.12
CA ASP A 74 -14.21 -1.70 1.21
C ASP A 74 -13.18 -2.83 1.38
N ILE A 75 -12.19 -2.92 0.48
CA ILE A 75 -11.11 -3.91 0.63
C ILE A 75 -10.40 -3.70 1.97
N THR A 76 -10.25 -4.77 2.73
CA THR A 76 -9.52 -4.71 4.00
C THR A 76 -8.02 -4.72 3.79
N VAL A 77 -7.27 -4.29 4.79
CA VAL A 77 -5.79 -4.38 4.81
C VAL A 77 -5.31 -5.81 4.53
N ALA A 78 -5.97 -6.81 5.12
CA ALA A 78 -5.63 -8.22 4.89
C ALA A 78 -5.85 -8.64 3.44
N GLN A 79 -7.02 -8.33 2.88
CA GLN A 79 -7.37 -8.67 1.50
C GLN A 79 -6.45 -7.98 0.49
N PHE A 80 -6.14 -6.70 0.71
CA PHE A 80 -5.19 -5.96 -0.11
C PHE A 80 -3.80 -6.62 -0.06
N THR A 81 -3.30 -6.92 1.14
CA THR A 81 -1.97 -7.53 1.32
C THR A 81 -1.90 -8.89 0.63
N GLU A 82 -2.92 -9.73 0.80
CA GLU A 82 -3.00 -11.05 0.17
C GLU A 82 -3.05 -10.94 -1.36
N ALA A 83 -3.94 -10.11 -1.90
CA ALA A 83 -4.11 -9.95 -3.35
C ALA A 83 -2.83 -9.42 -4.02
N VAL A 84 -2.19 -8.39 -3.44
CA VAL A 84 -0.96 -7.83 -3.99
C VAL A 84 0.20 -8.83 -3.84
N SER A 85 0.41 -9.43 -2.66
CA SER A 85 1.56 -10.33 -2.43
C SER A 85 1.54 -11.61 -3.27
N ASN A 86 0.35 -12.09 -3.68
CA ASN A 86 0.23 -13.26 -4.54
C ASN A 86 0.87 -13.05 -5.92
N ASP A 87 0.84 -11.82 -6.44
CA ASP A 87 1.29 -11.52 -7.80
C ASP A 87 2.36 -10.43 -7.91
N LEU A 88 2.75 -9.79 -6.80
CA LEU A 88 3.81 -8.78 -6.78
C LEU A 88 5.12 -9.34 -7.32
N LYS A 89 5.58 -10.51 -6.83
CA LYS A 89 6.80 -11.21 -7.29
C LYS A 89 8.04 -10.31 -7.32
N CYS A 90 8.12 -9.33 -6.42
CA CYS A 90 9.25 -8.41 -6.37
C CYS A 90 10.45 -9.10 -5.70
N TYR A 91 10.21 -9.95 -4.71
CA TYR A 91 11.24 -10.86 -4.24
C TYR A 91 11.42 -12.01 -5.24
N PRO A 92 12.63 -12.23 -5.75
CA PRO A 92 12.85 -13.20 -6.81
C PRO A 92 12.60 -14.63 -6.33
N VAL A 93 11.83 -15.38 -7.11
CA VAL A 93 11.51 -16.79 -6.85
C VAL A 93 12.76 -17.67 -6.98
N PHE A 94 12.77 -18.82 -6.29
CA PHE A 94 13.90 -19.76 -6.34
C PHE A 94 13.88 -20.61 -7.62
N PHE A 95 12.69 -20.91 -8.14
CA PHE A 95 12.50 -21.64 -9.38
C PHE A 95 11.39 -20.97 -10.20
N PRO A 96 11.52 -20.85 -11.53
CA PRO A 96 10.39 -20.50 -12.39
C PRO A 96 9.23 -21.48 -12.14
N PRO A 97 7.96 -21.08 -12.29
CA PRO A 97 6.82 -21.95 -12.03
C PRO A 97 6.79 -23.11 -13.02
N LEU A 98 7.58 -24.15 -12.75
CA LEU A 98 7.49 -25.45 -13.40
C LEU A 98 6.18 -26.03 -12.92
N GLY A 99 5.12 -25.80 -13.71
CA GLY A 99 3.78 -26.37 -13.62
C GLY A 99 3.31 -26.72 -12.20
N ARG A 100 2.33 -25.96 -11.66
CA ARG A 100 1.63 -26.24 -10.40
C ARG A 100 1.08 -27.69 -10.33
N LYS A 101 1.92 -28.67 -9.99
CA LYS A 101 1.58 -30.05 -9.65
C LYS A 101 2.55 -30.55 -8.58
N GLY A 102 2.31 -30.18 -7.33
CA GLY A 102 2.97 -30.78 -6.17
C GLY A 102 3.13 -29.84 -4.97
N VAL A 103 3.05 -30.42 -3.76
CA VAL A 103 3.20 -29.75 -2.45
C VAL A 103 4.57 -29.07 -2.30
N THR A 104 5.61 -29.66 -2.91
CA THR A 104 6.98 -29.13 -2.93
C THR A 104 7.13 -27.84 -3.76
N GLY A 105 6.42 -27.70 -4.88
CA GLY A 105 6.44 -26.47 -5.69
C GLY A 105 5.78 -25.28 -4.97
N THR A 106 4.77 -25.54 -4.15
CA THR A 106 4.09 -24.53 -3.33
C THR A 106 4.99 -24.06 -2.18
N LEU A 107 5.69 -24.97 -1.50
CA LEU A 107 6.59 -24.66 -0.37
C LEU A 107 7.84 -23.88 -0.78
N LEU A 108 8.37 -24.12 -1.98
CA LEU A 108 9.61 -23.48 -2.45
C LEU A 108 9.46 -21.99 -2.77
N ASN A 109 8.24 -21.54 -3.13
CA ASN A 109 7.94 -20.13 -3.38
C ASN A 109 7.28 -19.43 -2.19
N THR A 110 6.93 -20.16 -1.11
CA THR A 110 6.41 -19.58 0.13
C THR A 110 7.36 -18.51 0.69
N LYS A 111 8.68 -18.69 0.55
CA LYS A 111 9.64 -17.67 1.00
C LYS A 111 9.53 -16.38 0.20
N ALA A 112 9.37 -16.43 -1.12
CA ALA A 112 9.23 -15.22 -1.93
C ALA A 112 7.91 -14.51 -1.60
N TYR A 113 6.82 -15.27 -1.47
CA TYR A 113 5.54 -14.76 -1.01
C TYR A 113 5.63 -14.06 0.36
N VAL A 114 6.22 -14.71 1.37
CA VAL A 114 6.39 -14.11 2.71
C VAL A 114 7.21 -12.83 2.64
N MET A 115 8.25 -12.79 1.81
CA MET A 115 9.07 -11.59 1.63
C MET A 115 8.30 -10.44 0.98
N ASP A 116 7.42 -10.73 0.03
CA ASP A 116 6.54 -9.74 -0.59
C ASP A 116 5.44 -9.26 0.38
N VAL A 117 4.88 -10.16 1.21
CA VAL A 117 3.99 -9.79 2.32
C VAL A 117 4.70 -8.81 3.26
N MET A 118 5.91 -9.14 3.71
CA MET A 118 6.68 -8.27 4.61
C MET A 118 6.96 -6.90 3.98
N LEU A 119 7.26 -6.84 2.68
CA LEU A 119 7.46 -5.59 1.96
C LEU A 119 6.20 -4.72 2.00
N ILE A 120 5.04 -5.28 1.65
CA ILE A 120 3.75 -4.57 1.66
C ILE A 120 3.42 -4.10 3.08
N GLN A 121 3.59 -4.95 4.08
CA GLN A 121 3.32 -4.61 5.48
C GLN A 121 4.23 -3.49 5.99
N ASP A 122 5.52 -3.51 5.62
CA ASP A 122 6.45 -2.44 5.98
C ASP A 122 6.06 -1.11 5.31
N ILE A 123 5.61 -1.13 4.06
CA ILE A 123 5.10 0.06 3.35
C ILE A 123 3.86 0.61 4.06
N LEU A 124 2.86 -0.23 4.33
CA LEU A 124 1.63 0.16 5.04
C LEU A 124 1.91 0.70 6.44
N LYS A 125 2.86 0.08 7.14
CA LYS A 125 3.33 0.54 8.44
C LYS A 125 3.97 1.93 8.36
N TRP A 126 4.81 2.18 7.35
CA TRP A 126 5.42 3.50 7.13
C TRP A 126 4.39 4.58 6.82
N MET A 127 3.44 4.26 5.94
CA MET A 127 2.30 5.09 5.61
C MET A 127 1.49 5.43 6.88
N ASN A 128 1.33 4.49 7.80
CA ASN A 128 0.63 4.70 9.07
C ASN A 128 1.58 5.07 10.24
N ASN A 129 2.52 5.99 10.00
CA ASN A 129 3.42 6.56 11.04
C ASN A 129 4.16 5.51 11.89
N GLY A 130 4.55 4.38 11.30
CA GLY A 130 5.25 3.29 11.97
C GLY A 130 4.34 2.33 12.74
N LYS A 131 3.02 2.53 12.73
CA LYS A 131 2.04 1.61 13.34
C LYS A 131 1.47 0.68 12.27
N MET A 132 1.40 -0.60 12.57
CA MET A 132 0.79 -1.55 11.64
C MET A 132 -0.74 -1.36 11.65
N PRO A 133 -1.40 -1.10 10.51
CA PRO A 133 -2.86 -1.05 10.47
C PRO A 133 -3.48 -2.41 10.77
N HIS A 134 -4.67 -2.43 11.36
CA HIS A 134 -5.36 -3.67 11.71
C HIS A 134 -5.85 -4.39 10.43
N ALA A 135 -5.78 -5.72 10.44
CA ALA A 135 -6.07 -6.56 9.28
C ALA A 135 -7.49 -6.37 8.72
N ASP A 136 -8.46 -6.17 9.61
CA ASP A 136 -9.89 -6.05 9.28
C ASP A 136 -10.34 -4.62 8.95
N THR A 137 -9.46 -3.62 9.10
CA THR A 137 -9.81 -2.23 8.79
C THR A 137 -9.88 -2.04 7.28
N PRO A 138 -10.90 -1.32 6.75
CA PRO A 138 -10.91 -0.90 5.36
C PRO A 138 -9.62 -0.14 5.02
N LEU A 139 -9.01 -0.46 3.88
CA LEU A 139 -7.68 0.00 3.51
C LEU A 139 -7.54 1.53 3.61
N LEU A 140 -8.49 2.27 3.04
CA LEU A 140 -8.44 3.73 3.01
C LEU A 140 -8.64 4.35 4.41
N GLN A 141 -9.46 3.73 5.27
CA GLN A 141 -9.66 4.18 6.64
C GLN A 141 -8.40 3.94 7.49
N SER A 142 -7.69 2.85 7.22
CA SER A 142 -6.46 2.51 7.94
C SER A 142 -5.31 3.50 7.72
N TYR A 143 -5.43 4.33 6.68
CA TYR A 143 -4.46 5.34 6.26
C TYR A 143 -4.97 6.79 6.44
N ASP A 144 -6.16 6.96 7.02
CA ASP A 144 -6.67 8.28 7.34
C ASP A 144 -5.97 8.82 8.61
N PRO A 145 -5.23 9.94 8.53
CA PRO A 145 -4.52 10.52 9.68
C PRO A 145 -5.46 10.96 10.82
N ASP A 146 -6.76 11.12 10.55
CA ASP A 146 -7.78 11.44 11.55
C ASP A 146 -8.50 10.19 12.09
N PHE A 147 -8.27 8.98 11.54
CA PHE A 147 -8.92 7.73 11.97
C PHE A 147 -8.66 7.35 13.43
N PHE A 148 -7.52 7.75 14.00
CA PHE A 148 -7.23 7.46 15.40
C PHE A 148 -7.72 8.54 16.36
N LYS A 149 -8.01 9.76 15.87
CA LYS A 149 -8.52 10.85 16.71
C LYS A 149 -9.91 10.58 17.28
N GLN A 150 -10.70 9.73 16.63
CA GLN A 150 -12.01 9.28 17.15
C GLN A 150 -11.90 8.30 18.34
N PHE A 151 -10.71 7.76 18.62
CA PHE A 151 -10.47 6.84 19.75
C PHE A 151 -9.71 7.50 20.91
N GLU A 152 -9.27 8.76 20.74
CA GLU A 152 -8.60 9.55 21.77
C GLU A 152 -9.65 10.39 22.52
N ASN A 153 -10.27 9.79 23.56
CA ASN A 153 -11.07 10.50 24.57
C ASN A 153 -10.24 10.71 25.84
#